data_AF-A0A7K1KLB3-F1
#
_entry.id   AF-A0A7K1KLB3-F1
#
_cell.length_a   1.000
_cell.length_b   1.000
_cell.length_c   1.000
_cell.angle_alpha   90.00
_cell.angle_beta   90.00
_cell.angle_gamma   90.00
#
_symmetry.space_group_name_H-M   'P 1'
#
loop_
_entity.id
_entity.type
_entity.pdbx_description
1 polymer ?
#
loop_
_entity_poly.entity_id
_entity_poly.type
_entity_poly.pdbx_seq_one_letter_code
_entity_poly.pdbx_strand_id
1 'polypeptide(L)'
;MSSTLLQATGFKRALLLCREGKHSEAEAILKSLQDEFLAVCEENEALKAQLHEVAAVLDLADNVRFDGQKYWLTDGGEQKGPYCQVCYDRDGLLINLQRRENNWECRNCQSRFMVPSKTAVPARRPTQRGGLKKAVPLFFENDMV
;
A
#
# COMPACT_ATOMS: atom_id res chain seq x y z
N MET A 1 -21.14 -14.62 -16.03
CA MET A 1 -22.15 -13.62 -16.45
C MET A 1 -23.58 -14.00 -16.00
N SER A 2 -23.81 -14.55 -14.79
CA SER A 2 -25.17 -14.92 -14.32
C SER A 2 -25.51 -14.55 -12.87
N SER A 3 -24.58 -13.97 -12.11
CA SER A 3 -24.75 -13.76 -10.66
C SER A 3 -25.73 -12.62 -10.32
N THR A 4 -25.78 -11.56 -11.13
CA THR A 4 -26.54 -10.35 -10.79
C THR A 4 -28.07 -10.53 -10.80
N LEU A 5 -28.60 -11.46 -11.61
CA LEU A 5 -30.04 -11.69 -11.74
C LEU A 5 -30.65 -12.44 -10.55
N LEU A 6 -29.86 -13.31 -9.87
CA LEU A 6 -30.33 -14.03 -8.68
C LEU A 6 -30.44 -13.09 -7.48
N GLN A 7 -29.53 -12.14 -7.34
CA GLN A 7 -29.50 -11.18 -6.22
C GLN A 7 -30.70 -10.23 -6.20
N ALA A 8 -31.14 -9.73 -7.37
CA ALA A 8 -32.21 -8.72 -7.43
C ALA A 8 -33.61 -9.28 -7.10
N THR A 9 -33.83 -10.58 -7.31
CA THR A 9 -35.18 -11.18 -7.20
C THR A 9 -35.23 -12.47 -6.38
N GLY A 10 -34.09 -12.99 -5.91
CA GLY A 10 -33.99 -14.26 -5.19
C GLY A 10 -34.85 -14.29 -3.92
N PHE A 11 -34.81 -13.25 -3.10
CA PHE A 11 -35.65 -13.15 -1.90
C PHE A 11 -37.15 -13.12 -2.24
N LYS A 12 -37.53 -12.40 -3.30
CA LYS A 12 -38.92 -12.34 -3.77
C LYS A 12 -39.39 -13.71 -4.25
N ARG A 13 -38.53 -14.46 -4.93
CA ARG A 13 -38.81 -15.82 -5.41
C ARG A 13 -38.93 -16.81 -4.24
N ALA A 14 -38.02 -16.77 -3.27
CA ALA A 14 -38.12 -17.58 -2.05
C ALA A 14 -39.42 -17.30 -1.28
N LEU A 15 -39.82 -16.03 -1.15
CA LEU A 15 -41.08 -15.63 -0.51
C LEU A 15 -42.32 -16.17 -1.24
N LEU A 16 -42.32 -16.16 -2.57
CA LEU A 16 -43.41 -16.73 -3.37
C LEU A 16 -43.51 -18.25 -3.15
N LEU A 17 -42.37 -18.96 -3.20
CA LEU A 17 -42.33 -20.41 -2.95
C LEU A 17 -42.82 -20.77 -1.54
N CYS A 18 -42.48 -19.99 -0.53
CA CYS A 18 -43.03 -20.16 0.82
C CYS A 18 -44.56 -20.01 0.86
N ARG A 19 -45.12 -19.02 0.13
CA ARG A 19 -46.57 -18.81 0.04
C ARG A 19 -47.28 -19.93 -0.73
N GLU A 20 -46.60 -20.55 -1.68
CA GLU A 20 -47.08 -21.70 -2.45
C GLU A 20 -46.90 -23.04 -1.69
N GLY A 21 -46.33 -23.03 -0.48
CA GLY A 21 -46.07 -24.26 0.31
C GLY A 21 -44.85 -25.06 -0.15
N LYS A 22 -44.08 -24.56 -1.12
CA LYS A 22 -42.86 -25.18 -1.67
C LYS A 22 -41.64 -24.85 -0.79
N HIS A 23 -41.70 -25.26 0.48
CA HIS A 23 -40.69 -24.90 1.48
C HIS A 23 -39.29 -25.41 1.14
N SER A 24 -39.17 -26.60 0.56
CA SER A 24 -37.87 -27.18 0.17
C SER A 24 -37.17 -26.37 -0.92
N GLU A 25 -37.90 -25.92 -1.94
CA GLU A 25 -37.35 -25.07 -3.00
C GLU A 25 -36.98 -23.67 -2.47
N ALA A 26 -37.81 -23.11 -1.58
CA ALA A 26 -37.51 -21.84 -0.93
C ALA A 26 -36.23 -21.91 -0.08
N GLU A 27 -36.05 -22.99 0.67
CA GLU A 27 -34.85 -23.24 1.47
C GLU A 27 -33.59 -23.33 0.60
N ALA A 28 -33.66 -24.03 -0.54
CA ALA A 28 -32.54 -24.13 -1.47
C ALA A 28 -32.13 -22.74 -2.02
N ILE A 29 -33.10 -21.89 -2.36
CA ILE A 29 -32.81 -20.52 -2.81
C ILE A 29 -32.19 -19.70 -1.67
N LEU A 30 -32.70 -19.81 -0.44
CA LEU A 30 -32.16 -19.06 0.70
C LEU A 30 -30.72 -19.49 1.03
N LYS A 31 -30.41 -20.78 0.97
CA LYS A 31 -29.05 -21.29 1.12
C LYS A 31 -28.11 -20.75 0.04
N SER A 32 -28.53 -20.80 -1.22
CA SER A 32 -27.74 -20.23 -2.32
C SER A 32 -27.47 -18.73 -2.13
N LEU A 33 -28.48 -17.96 -1.71
CA LEU A 33 -28.32 -16.53 -1.43
C LEU A 33 -27.41 -16.27 -0.22
N GLN A 34 -27.48 -17.13 0.80
CA GLN A 34 -26.61 -17.06 1.96
C GLN A 34 -25.15 -17.32 1.56
N ASP A 35 -24.89 -18.36 0.78
CA ASP A 35 -23.53 -18.70 0.32
C ASP A 35 -22.94 -17.57 -0.53
N GLU A 36 -23.74 -17.00 -1.44
CA GLU A 36 -23.33 -15.82 -2.22
C GLU A 36 -23.07 -14.59 -1.35
N PHE A 37 -23.91 -14.33 -0.36
CA PHE A 37 -23.72 -13.21 0.57
C PHE A 37 -22.42 -13.37 1.37
N LEU A 38 -22.13 -14.57 1.86
CA LEU A 38 -20.89 -14.85 2.57
C LEU A 38 -19.68 -14.65 1.66
N ALA A 39 -19.71 -15.16 0.43
CA ALA A 39 -18.63 -14.97 -0.54
C ALA A 39 -18.37 -13.48 -0.84
N VAL A 40 -19.43 -12.68 -0.98
CA VAL A 40 -19.29 -11.22 -1.18
C VAL A 40 -18.71 -10.53 0.05
N CYS A 41 -19.12 -10.94 1.26
CA CYS A 41 -18.54 -10.40 2.50
C CYS A 41 -17.05 -10.72 2.62
N GLU A 42 -16.65 -11.96 2.33
CA GLU A 42 -15.25 -12.39 2.34
C GLU A 42 -14.42 -11.61 1.30
N GLU A 43 -14.92 -11.45 0.08
CA GLU A 43 -14.26 -10.65 -0.95
C GLU A 43 -14.14 -9.18 -0.52
N ASN A 44 -15.18 -8.61 0.07
CA ASN A 44 -15.18 -7.24 0.55
C ASN A 44 -14.14 -7.02 1.66
N GLU A 45 -14.02 -7.96 2.61
CA GLU A 45 -13.02 -7.92 3.66
C GLU A 45 -11.61 -8.04 3.10
N ALA A 46 -11.38 -8.95 2.15
CA ALA A 46 -10.10 -9.10 1.47
C ALA A 46 -9.69 -7.81 0.73
N LEU A 47 -10.62 -7.20 0.00
CA LEU A 47 -10.38 -5.94 -0.71
C LEU A 47 -10.09 -4.78 0.25
N LYS A 48 -10.84 -4.69 1.36
CA LYS A 48 -10.57 -3.69 2.42
C LYS A 48 -9.18 -3.88 3.03
N ALA A 49 -8.77 -5.12 3.28
CA ALA A 49 -7.43 -5.41 3.81
C ALA A 49 -6.34 -4.96 2.82
N GLN A 50 -6.49 -5.28 1.53
CA GLN A 50 -5.55 -4.83 0.49
C GLN A 50 -5.49 -3.30 0.38
N LEU A 51 -6.64 -2.62 0.43
CA LEU A 51 -6.68 -1.15 0.44
C LEU A 51 -5.96 -0.56 1.64
N HIS A 52 -6.15 -1.15 2.82
CA HIS A 52 -5.47 -0.72 4.03
C HIS A 52 -3.95 -0.91 3.94
N GLU A 53 -3.47 -2.03 3.41
CA GLU A 53 -2.04 -2.27 3.19
C GLU A 53 -1.42 -1.24 2.24
N VAL A 54 -2.10 -0.95 1.12
CA VAL A 54 -1.64 0.06 0.16
C VAL A 54 -1.64 1.45 0.79
N ALA A 55 -2.69 1.83 1.52
CA ALA A 55 -2.77 3.11 2.21
C ALA A 55 -1.62 3.27 3.22
N ALA A 56 -1.31 2.22 4.00
CA ALA A 56 -0.21 2.23 4.95
C ALA A 56 1.17 2.41 4.27
N VAL A 57 1.37 1.82 3.08
CA VAL A 57 2.60 2.02 2.30
C VAL A 57 2.72 3.46 1.79
N LEU A 58 1.62 4.05 1.31
CA LEU A 58 1.59 5.44 0.85
C LEU A 58 1.86 6.42 2.00
N ASP A 59 1.21 6.22 3.15
CA ASP A 59 1.43 7.01 4.35
C ASP A 59 2.89 6.92 4.82
N LEU A 60 3.51 5.74 4.74
CA LEU A 60 4.93 5.58 5.04
C LEU A 60 5.80 6.38 4.06
N ALA A 61 5.53 6.28 2.75
CA ALA A 61 6.30 6.97 1.72
C ALA A 61 6.25 8.50 1.87
N ASP A 62 5.08 9.06 2.20
CA ASP A 62 4.90 10.51 2.42
C ASP A 62 5.68 11.03 3.65
N ASN A 63 5.89 10.15 4.62
CA ASN A 63 6.57 10.46 5.88
C ASN A 63 8.10 10.27 5.82
N VAL A 64 8.64 9.70 4.73
CA VAL A 64 10.07 9.51 4.54
C VAL A 64 10.71 10.77 3.92
N ARG A 65 11.75 11.28 4.58
CA ARG A 65 12.51 12.48 4.17
C ARG A 65 13.98 12.14 3.95
N PHE A 66 14.51 12.55 2.80
CA PHE A 66 15.92 12.40 2.45
C PHE A 66 16.71 13.63 2.90
N ASP A 67 17.84 13.43 3.58
CA ASP A 67 18.71 14.53 4.04
C ASP A 67 19.93 14.81 3.13
N GLY A 68 20.00 14.14 1.98
CA GLY A 68 21.13 14.19 1.05
C GLY A 68 22.08 12.99 1.13
N GLN A 69 22.01 12.18 2.19
CA GLN A 69 22.77 10.93 2.31
C GLN A 69 21.96 9.75 2.86
N LYS A 70 20.96 10.01 3.70
CA LYS A 70 20.18 8.98 4.40
C LYS A 70 18.73 9.40 4.56
N TYR A 71 17.87 8.43 4.81
CA TYR A 71 16.44 8.66 5.02
C TYR A 71 16.12 8.84 6.50
N TRP A 72 15.08 9.60 6.77
CA TRP A 72 14.50 9.82 8.08
C TRP A 72 12.99 9.67 7.97
N LEU A 73 12.38 9.04 8.96
CA LEU A 73 10.93 8.90 9.03
C LEU A 73 10.37 9.93 10.00
N THR A 74 9.32 10.64 9.59
CA THR A 74 8.58 11.54 10.50
C THR A 74 7.30 10.84 10.92
N ASP A 75 7.17 10.51 12.19
CA ASP A 75 6.00 9.80 12.72
C ASP A 75 5.54 10.48 14.01
N GLY A 76 4.29 10.94 14.05
CA GLY A 76 3.74 11.66 15.20
C GLY A 76 4.48 12.95 15.59
N GLY A 77 5.22 13.55 14.66
CA GLY A 77 6.07 14.73 14.92
C GLY A 77 7.47 14.40 15.46
N GLU A 78 7.77 13.13 15.70
CA GLU A 78 9.11 12.66 16.05
C GLU A 78 9.86 12.17 14.81
N GLN A 79 11.14 12.52 14.73
CA GLN A 79 12.02 12.07 13.65
C GLN A 79 12.73 10.77 14.08
N LYS A 80 12.45 9.67 13.38
CA LYS A 80 13.06 8.36 13.57
C LYS A 80 14.13 8.08 12.50
N GLY A 81 15.19 7.37 12.88
CA GLY A 81 16.29 6.98 11.99
C GLY A 81 17.68 7.33 12.55
N PRO A 82 18.71 7.39 11.69
CA PRO A 82 18.65 7.40 10.23
C PRO A 82 18.57 6.01 9.57
N TYR A 83 17.98 5.95 8.38
CA TYR A 83 17.79 4.75 7.57
C TYR A 83 18.66 4.72 6.32
N CYS A 84 19.04 3.52 5.89
CA CYS A 84 19.90 3.30 4.73
C CYS A 84 19.21 3.71 3.42
N GLN A 85 19.81 4.64 2.69
CA GLN A 85 19.32 5.05 1.37
C GLN A 85 19.28 3.87 0.38
N VAL A 86 20.36 3.08 0.31
CA VAL A 86 20.52 2.01 -0.68
C VAL A 86 19.47 0.92 -0.51
N CYS A 87 19.16 0.52 0.73
CA CYS A 87 18.16 -0.52 0.98
C CYS A 87 16.74 -0.02 0.72
N TYR A 88 16.48 1.25 1.00
CA TYR A 88 15.17 1.84 0.73
C TYR A 88 14.93 2.03 -0.77
N ASP A 89 15.90 2.59 -1.50
CA ASP A 89 15.76 2.84 -2.94
C ASP A 89 15.66 1.54 -3.75
N ARG A 90 16.36 0.48 -3.32
CA ARG A 90 16.39 -0.81 -4.04
C ARG A 90 15.23 -1.72 -3.66
N ASP A 91 14.98 -1.86 -2.36
CA ASP A 91 14.10 -2.91 -1.81
C ASP A 91 12.90 -2.35 -1.04
N GLY A 92 12.77 -1.02 -0.88
CA GLY A 92 11.74 -0.40 -0.04
C GLY A 92 11.95 -0.60 1.46
N LEU A 93 13.13 -1.06 1.89
CA LEU A 93 13.40 -1.45 3.27
C LEU A 93 14.05 -0.33 4.10
N LEU A 94 13.39 0.09 5.17
CA LEU A 94 13.91 1.05 6.15
C LEU A 94 14.87 0.36 7.16
N ILE A 95 16.11 0.11 6.72
CA ILE A 95 17.15 -0.48 7.57
C ILE A 95 17.84 0.61 8.41
N ASN A 96 17.74 0.51 9.74
CA ASN A 96 18.40 1.43 10.67
C ASN A 96 19.93 1.39 10.51
N LEU A 97 20.51 2.55 10.24
CA LEU A 97 21.96 2.72 10.18
C LEU A 97 22.56 2.73 11.59
N GLN A 98 23.68 2.05 11.73
CA GLN A 98 24.40 1.94 13.00
C GLN A 98 25.50 2.99 13.05
N ARG A 99 25.56 3.74 14.16
CA ARG A 99 26.63 4.72 14.35
C ARG A 99 27.95 4.02 14.63
N ARG A 100 29.00 4.46 13.94
CA ARG A 100 30.41 4.20 14.23
C ARG A 100 31.09 5.55 14.49
N GLU A 101 32.40 5.53 14.76
CA GLU A 101 33.16 6.74 15.12
C GLU A 101 32.98 7.87 14.10
N ASN A 102 33.16 7.60 12.81
CA ASN A 102 33.16 8.63 11.76
C ASN A 102 32.10 8.43 10.67
N ASN A 103 31.32 7.35 10.74
CA ASN A 103 30.36 6.98 9.71
C ASN A 103 29.14 6.25 10.28
N TRP A 104 28.11 6.20 9.46
CA TRP A 104 26.93 5.38 9.61
C TRP A 104 27.07 4.15 8.73
N GLU A 105 26.78 2.96 9.27
CA GLU A 105 26.95 1.70 8.56
C GLU A 105 25.63 0.92 8.51
N CYS A 106 25.28 0.42 7.33
CA CYS A 106 24.14 -0.46 7.16
C CYS A 106 24.56 -1.92 7.38
N ARG A 107 23.88 -2.66 8.25
CA ARG A 107 24.16 -4.09 8.45
C ARG A 107 23.66 -4.99 7.31
N ASN A 108 22.71 -4.50 6.51
CA ASN A 108 22.11 -5.27 5.42
C ASN A 108 22.95 -5.22 4.14
N CYS A 109 23.26 -4.02 3.65
CA CYS A 109 24.02 -3.82 2.40
C CYS A 109 25.48 -3.38 2.61
N GLN A 110 25.93 -3.23 3.86
CA GLN A 110 27.31 -2.82 4.22
C GLN A 110 27.74 -1.44 3.71
N SER A 111 26.79 -0.64 3.18
CA SER A 111 27.06 0.74 2.76
C SER A 111 27.41 1.63 3.94
N ARG A 112 28.31 2.58 3.70
CA ARG A 112 28.84 3.52 4.70
C ARG A 112 28.53 4.95 4.29
N PHE A 113 27.95 5.72 5.20
CA PHE A 113 27.58 7.12 5.00
C PHE A 113 28.37 8.00 5.95
N MET A 114 28.96 9.09 5.48
CA MET A 114 29.83 9.91 6.32
C MET A 114 29.00 10.79 7.26
N VAL A 115 29.45 10.94 8.51
CA VAL A 115 28.90 11.97 9.40
C VAL A 115 29.44 13.32 8.91
N PRO A 116 28.60 14.32 8.64
CA PRO A 116 29.09 15.64 8.25
C PRO A 116 30.03 16.18 9.33
N SER A 117 31.29 16.40 8.95
CA SER A 117 32.24 17.14 9.78
C SER A 117 31.71 18.57 9.94
N LYS A 118 31.66 19.07 11.18
CA LYS A 118 31.16 20.42 11.52
C LYS A 118 31.96 21.59 10.89
N THR A 119 32.92 21.33 10.01
CA THR A 119 33.82 22.34 9.41
C THR A 119 33.70 22.50 7.88
N ALA A 120 32.72 21.89 7.21
CA ALA A 120 32.54 22.09 5.77
C ALA A 120 31.61 23.28 5.48
N VAL A 121 32.20 24.41 5.12
CA VAL A 121 31.50 25.56 4.50
C VAL A 121 30.78 25.09 3.23
N PRO A 122 29.48 25.37 3.02
CA PRO A 122 28.78 24.89 1.84
C PRO A 122 29.29 25.66 0.60
N ALA A 123 30.04 24.98 -0.26
CA ALA A 123 30.29 25.46 -1.61
C ALA A 123 28.96 25.48 -2.38
N ARG A 124 28.41 26.68 -2.59
CA ARG A 124 27.26 26.90 -3.48
C ARG A 124 27.63 26.41 -4.88
N ARG A 125 27.12 25.24 -5.28
CA ARG A 125 27.14 24.85 -6.70
C ARG A 125 26.04 25.61 -7.43
N PRO A 126 26.33 26.19 -8.62
CA PRO A 126 25.30 26.88 -9.40
C PRO A 126 24.23 25.87 -9.81
N THR A 127 22.98 26.27 -9.59
CA THR A 127 21.78 25.53 -9.92
C THR A 127 21.67 25.41 -11.44
N GLN A 128 21.98 24.23 -12.00
CA GLN A 128 21.47 23.90 -13.32
C GLN A 128 20.00 23.49 -13.18
N ARG A 129 19.11 24.44 -13.49
CA ARG A 129 17.72 24.15 -13.82
C ARG A 129 17.71 23.44 -15.17
N GLY A 130 17.66 22.12 -15.16
CA GLY A 130 17.30 21.29 -16.31
C GLY A 130 15.98 20.60 -15.98
N GLY A 131 14.89 21.07 -16.58
CA GLY A 131 13.56 20.49 -16.37
C GLY A 131 13.42 19.11 -16.98
N LEU A 132 12.63 18.26 -16.33
CA LEU A 132 11.49 17.54 -16.91
C LEU A 132 10.83 16.75 -15.79
N LYS A 133 9.65 17.23 -15.35
CA LYS A 133 8.71 16.43 -14.58
C LYS A 133 8.28 15.28 -15.48
N LYS A 134 8.82 14.08 -15.29
CA LYS A 134 8.12 12.87 -15.72
C LYS A 134 7.45 12.34 -14.46
N ALA A 135 6.17 12.66 -14.33
CA ALA A 135 5.30 11.89 -13.45
C ALA A 135 5.43 10.43 -13.89
N VAL A 136 5.82 9.56 -12.97
CA VAL A 136 5.76 8.11 -13.18
C VAL A 136 4.27 7.77 -13.30
N PRO A 137 3.78 7.29 -14.45
CA PRO A 137 2.39 6.88 -14.57
C PRO A 137 2.21 5.62 -13.72
N LEU A 138 1.37 5.68 -12.68
CA LEU A 138 1.07 4.53 -11.83
C LEU A 138 0.06 3.56 -12.47
N PHE A 139 -0.36 3.79 -13.71
CA PHE A 139 -1.28 2.93 -14.42
C PHE A 139 -0.86 2.81 -15.88
N PHE A 140 -0.50 1.59 -16.31
CA PHE A 140 -0.63 1.21 -17.70
C PHE A 140 -2.13 0.98 -17.92
N GLU A 141 -2.80 1.93 -18.57
CA GLU A 141 -4.10 1.67 -19.20
C GLU A 141 -3.86 0.61 -20.28
N ASN A 142 -4.08 -0.66 -19.92
CA ASN A 142 -4.30 -1.67 -20.93
C ASN A 142 -5.73 -1.50 -21.42
N ASP A 143 -5.81 -1.04 -22.67
CA ASP A 143 -7.00 -0.92 -23.49
C ASP A 143 -7.92 -2.14 -23.35
N MET A 144 -9.15 -1.89 -22.90
CA MET A 144 -10.27 -2.77 -23.19
C MET A 144 -10.70 -2.52 -24.63
N VAL A 145 -10.38 -3.46 -25.53
CA VAL A 145 -11.09 -3.69 -26.79
C VAL A 145 -11.60 -5.11 -26.80
#